data_AF-A0A352XV17-F1
#
_entry.id   AF-A0A352XV17-F1
#
_cell.length_a   1.000
_cell.length_b   1.000
_cell.length_c   1.000
_cell.angle_alpha   90.00
_cell.angle_beta   90.00
_cell.angle_gamma   90.00
#
_symmetry.space_group_name_H-M   'P 1'
#
loop_
_entity.id
_entity.type
_entity.pdbx_description
1 polymer ?
#
loop_
_entity_poly.entity_id
_entity_poly.type
_entity_poly.pdbx_seq_one_letter_code
_entity_poly.pdbx_strand_id
1 'polypeptide(L)'
;MIEQIFGSYAAGALHVANCESGLNPNAYNPSSNGGSHAEGVFQILYPSTWMGTSEASSSPYNAQANILAAHQIFVRDGYSWHEWSCAP
;
A
#
# COMPACT_ATOMS: atom_id res chain seq x y z
N MET A 1 12.69 5.83 0.62
CA MET A 1 12.18 4.55 0.06
C MET A 1 11.04 4.78 -0.92
N ILE A 2 9.94 5.44 -0.54
CA ILE A 2 8.84 5.75 -1.47
C ILE A 2 9.37 6.47 -2.73
N GLU A 3 10.18 7.51 -2.57
CA GLU A 3 10.77 8.25 -3.70
C GLU A 3 11.63 7.37 -4.63
N GLN A 4 12.41 6.46 -4.05
CA GLN A 4 13.29 5.55 -4.81
C GLN A 4 12.48 4.51 -5.59
N ILE A 5 11.38 4.01 -5.01
CA ILE A 5 10.56 2.96 -5.61
C ILE A 5 9.61 3.54 -6.65
N PHE A 6 8.95 4.67 -6.37
CA PHE A 6 7.93 5.25 -7.25
C PHE A 6 8.49 6.27 -8.26
N GLY A 7 9.73 6.74 -8.11
CA GLY A 7 10.39 7.62 -9.08
C GLY A 7 9.58 8.88 -9.40
N SER A 8 9.23 9.07 -10.68
CA SER A 8 8.41 10.21 -11.12
C SER A 8 7.01 10.27 -10.49
N TYR A 9 6.51 9.15 -9.95
CA TYR A 9 5.21 9.06 -9.27
C TYR A 9 5.30 9.27 -7.75
N ALA A 10 6.49 9.58 -7.23
CA ALA A 10 6.73 9.69 -5.79
C ALA A 10 5.82 10.69 -5.09
N ALA A 11 5.49 11.82 -5.72
CA ALA A 11 4.59 12.82 -5.14
C ALA A 11 3.19 12.25 -4.86
N GLY A 12 2.61 11.49 -5.81
CA GLY A 12 1.33 10.81 -5.61
C GLY A 12 1.42 9.71 -4.57
N ALA A 13 2.50 8.93 -4.60
CA ALA A 13 2.74 7.87 -3.63
C ALA A 13 2.85 8.39 -2.19
N LEU A 14 3.54 9.51 -2.00
CA LEU A 14 3.64 10.19 -0.70
C LEU A 14 2.29 10.75 -0.24
N HIS A 15 1.50 11.31 -1.16
CA HIS A 15 0.14 11.78 -0.85
C HIS A 15 -0.74 10.64 -0.34
N VAL A 16 -0.80 9.53 -1.08
CA VAL A 16 -1.58 8.34 -0.71
C VAL A 16 -1.10 7.78 0.63
N ALA A 17 0.19 7.48 0.77
CA ALA A 17 0.72 6.88 2.00
C ALA A 17 0.51 7.78 3.25
N ASN A 18 0.61 9.09 3.09
CA ASN A 18 0.35 10.03 4.18
C ASN A 18 -1.14 10.09 4.54
N CYS A 19 -2.04 10.08 3.57
CA CYS A 19 -3.48 10.11 3.83
C CYS A 19 -3.99 8.78 4.42
N GLU A 20 -3.52 7.65 3.90
CA GLU A 20 -3.95 6.31 4.31
C GLU A 20 -3.46 5.95 5.72
N SER A 21 -2.21 6.26 6.06
CA SER A 21 -1.60 5.82 7.33
C SER A 21 -0.85 6.89 8.12
N GLY A 22 -0.70 8.10 7.60
CA GLY A 22 0.25 9.07 8.14
C GLY A 22 1.70 8.59 8.05
N LEU A 23 2.02 7.79 7.03
CA LEU A 23 3.32 7.13 6.83
C LEU A 23 3.69 6.14 7.95
N ASN A 24 2.73 5.63 8.72
CA ASN A 24 2.97 4.70 9.82
C ASN A 24 3.00 3.23 9.33
N PRO A 25 4.14 2.52 9.41
CA PRO A 25 4.22 1.12 9.01
C PRO A 25 3.39 0.17 9.86
N ASN A 26 3.05 0.55 11.09
CA ASN A 26 2.24 -0.25 12.01
C ASN A 26 0.76 0.15 12.00
N ALA A 27 0.32 0.94 11.00
CA ALA A 27 -1.07 1.32 10.88
C ALA A 27 -1.95 0.09 10.59
N TYR A 28 -3.05 -0.02 11.32
CA TYR A 28 -4.05 -1.05 11.18
C TYR A 28 -5.43 -0.42 11.20
N ASN A 29 -6.23 -0.73 10.18
CA ASN A 29 -7.62 -0.35 10.13
C ASN A 29 -8.52 -1.51 10.58
N PRO A 30 -9.24 -1.39 11.71
CA PRO A 30 -10.13 -2.44 12.21
C PRO A 30 -11.37 -2.68 11.34
N SER A 31 -11.69 -1.78 10.40
CA SER A 31 -12.77 -2.01 9.44
C SER A 31 -12.45 -3.21 8.54
N SER A 32 -13.38 -4.17 8.47
CA SER A 32 -13.21 -5.37 7.64
C SER A 32 -13.87 -5.19 6.27
N ASN A 33 -13.20 -5.64 5.22
CA ASN A 33 -13.75 -5.80 3.87
C ASN A 33 -13.55 -7.26 3.44
N GLY A 34 -14.64 -8.04 3.42
CA GLY A 34 -14.59 -9.46 3.05
C GLY A 34 -13.70 -10.30 3.98
N GLY A 35 -13.55 -9.92 5.25
CA GLY A 35 -12.66 -10.59 6.20
C GLY A 35 -11.19 -10.15 6.13
N SER A 36 -10.88 -9.14 5.31
CA SER A 36 -9.55 -8.52 5.22
C SER A 36 -9.53 -7.14 5.86
N HIS A 37 -8.36 -6.70 6.29
CA HIS A 37 -8.11 -5.43 6.95
C HIS A 37 -6.99 -4.66 6.27
N ALA A 38 -7.07 -3.34 6.30
CA ALA A 38 -6.07 -2.47 5.69
C ALA A 38 -4.87 -2.31 6.63
N GLU A 39 -3.67 -2.62 6.13
CA GLU A 39 -2.47 -2.74 6.95
C GLU A 39 -1.25 -2.04 6.34
N GLY A 40 -0.44 -1.44 7.21
CA GLY A 40 0.83 -0.82 6.86
C GLY A 40 0.74 0.52 6.14
N VAL A 41 1.85 0.94 5.53
CA VAL A 41 2.06 2.30 5.00
C VAL A 41 1.02 2.70 3.95
N PHE A 42 0.67 1.79 3.04
CA PHE A 42 -0.29 1.99 1.97
C PHE A 42 -1.65 1.35 2.24
N GLN A 43 -1.91 0.89 3.48
CA GLN A 43 -3.19 0.32 3.89
C GLN A 43 -3.70 -0.76 2.91
N ILE A 44 -2.82 -1.70 2.54
CA ILE A 44 -3.17 -2.79 1.63
C ILE A 44 -4.01 -3.81 2.40
N LEU A 45 -5.08 -4.31 1.77
CA LEU A 45 -5.94 -5.32 2.39
C LEU A 45 -5.20 -6.65 2.58
N TYR A 46 -5.05 -7.10 3.82
CA TYR A 46 -4.55 -8.40 4.22
C TYR A 46 -5.68 -9.26 4.81
N PRO A 47 -5.81 -10.55 4.42
CA PRO A 47 -4.94 -11.28 3.50
C PRO A 47 -5.22 -11.04 2.00
N SER A 48 -6.37 -10.50 1.60
CA SER A 48 -6.81 -10.51 0.19
C SER A 48 -5.81 -9.95 -0.83
N THR A 49 -5.76 -8.63 -1.02
CA THR A 49 -4.90 -7.98 -2.02
C THR A 49 -3.42 -8.26 -1.73
N TRP A 50 -3.04 -8.29 -0.45
CA TRP A 50 -1.67 -8.54 0.00
C TRP A 50 -1.11 -9.87 -0.52
N MET A 51 -1.89 -10.96 -0.40
CA MET A 51 -1.45 -12.30 -0.81
C MET A 51 -1.27 -12.43 -2.33
N GLY A 52 -1.80 -11.50 -3.13
CA GLY A 52 -1.57 -11.41 -4.57
C GLY A 52 -0.25 -10.73 -4.95
N THR A 53 0.51 -10.19 -3.99
CA THR A 53 1.77 -9.48 -4.23
C THR A 53 2.98 -10.40 -4.07
N SER A 54 4.12 -9.98 -4.61
CA SER A 54 5.40 -10.68 -4.43
C SER A 54 5.90 -10.64 -2.98
N GLU A 55 5.29 -9.80 -2.14
CA GLU A 55 5.64 -9.59 -0.73
C GLU A 55 4.75 -10.41 0.21
N ALA A 56 3.93 -11.34 -0.29
CA ALA A 56 2.96 -12.12 0.47
C ALA A 56 3.58 -12.91 1.65
N SER A 57 4.87 -13.29 1.56
CA SER A 57 5.60 -13.97 2.65
C SER A 57 6.16 -13.02 3.71
N SER A 58 6.15 -11.71 3.43
CA SER A 58 6.58 -10.66 4.34
C SER A 58 5.40 -10.20 5.22
N SER A 59 5.71 -9.59 6.36
CA SER A 59 4.68 -8.90 7.15
C SER A 59 4.20 -7.65 6.42
N PRO A 60 2.88 -7.39 6.34
CA PRO A 60 2.35 -6.12 5.82
C PRO A 60 2.80 -4.89 6.61
N TYR A 61 3.28 -5.06 7.85
CA TYR A 61 3.85 -3.99 8.66
C TYR A 61 5.35 -3.74 8.37
N ASN A 62 6.00 -4.58 7.57
CA ASN A 62 7.32 -4.24 7.05
C ASN A 62 7.16 -3.11 6.02
N ALA A 63 7.64 -1.91 6.37
CA ALA A 63 7.51 -0.73 5.54
C ALA A 63 8.01 -0.95 4.10
N GLN A 64 9.17 -1.61 3.94
CA GLN A 64 9.73 -1.86 2.61
C GLN A 64 8.83 -2.76 1.77
N ALA A 65 8.41 -3.90 2.33
CA ALA A 65 7.52 -4.84 1.68
C ALA A 65 6.20 -4.16 1.31
N ASN A 66 5.62 -3.37 2.21
CA ASN A 66 4.37 -2.68 1.94
C ASN A 66 4.49 -1.63 0.82
N ILE A 67 5.59 -0.88 0.78
CA ILE A 67 5.87 0.08 -0.30
C ILE A 67 6.12 -0.64 -1.64
N LEU A 68 6.84 -1.77 -1.64
CA LEU A 68 7.07 -2.59 -2.84
C LEU A 68 5.77 -3.22 -3.36
N ALA A 69 4.94 -3.77 -2.47
CA ALA A 69 3.63 -4.30 -2.77
C ALA A 69 2.70 -3.23 -3.38
N ALA A 70 2.67 -2.03 -2.79
CA ALA A 70 1.90 -0.90 -3.32
C ALA A 70 2.37 -0.50 -4.73
N HIS A 71 3.68 -0.45 -4.97
CA HIS A 71 4.22 -0.17 -6.29
C HIS A 71 3.85 -1.26 -7.31
N GLN A 72 3.90 -2.54 -6.90
CA GLN A 72 3.47 -3.65 -7.76
C GLN A 72 2.00 -3.52 -8.17
N ILE A 73 1.11 -3.21 -7.22
CA ILE A 73 -0.33 -2.97 -7.45
C ILE A 73 -0.50 -1.79 -8.42
N PHE A 74 0.14 -0.66 -8.12
CA PHE A 74 0.09 0.55 -8.95
C PHE A 74 0.50 0.29 -10.41
N VAL A 75 1.60 -0.45 -10.64
CA VAL A 75 2.08 -0.80 -11.99
C VAL A 75 1.16 -1.80 -12.68
N ARG A 76 0.69 -2.84 -11.97
CA ARG A 76 -0.29 -3.83 -12.47
C ARG A 76 -1.53 -3.13 -13.02
N ASP A 77 -1.93 -2.04 -12.37
CA ASP A 77 -3.15 -1.29 -12.65
C ASP A 77 -2.94 -0.13 -13.64
N GLY A 78 -1.81 -0.12 -14.34
CA GLY A 78 -1.54 0.88 -15.38
C GLY A 78 -1.18 2.25 -14.82
N TYR A 79 -0.45 2.28 -13.69
CA TYR A 79 -0.02 3.51 -13.00
C TYR A 79 -1.21 4.33 -12.48
N SER A 80 -2.18 3.65 -11.86
CA SER A 80 -3.43 4.21 -11.35
C SER A 80 -3.57 4.04 -9.83
N TRP A 81 -4.12 5.05 -9.16
CA TRP A 81 -4.37 5.06 -7.70
C TRP A 81 -5.77 4.55 -7.31
N HIS A 82 -6.53 3.96 -8.23
CA HIS A 82 -7.94 3.63 -8.02
C HIS A 82 -8.23 2.61 -6.90
N GLU A 83 -7.24 1.83 -6.48
CA GLU A 83 -7.34 0.90 -5.33
C GLU A 83 -7.34 1.64 -3.97
N TRP A 84 -6.88 2.88 -3.93
CA TRP A 84 -6.75 3.69 -2.71
C TRP A 84 -7.86 4.74 -2.62
N SER A 85 -8.37 4.94 -1.40
CA SER A 85 -9.42 5.95 -1.17
C SER A 85 -8.87 7.36 -1.26
N CYS A 86 -7.59 7.53 -0.89
CA CYS A 86 -6.87 8.80 -0.94
C CYS A 86 -6.14 9.05 -2.27
N ALA A 87 -6.70 8.60 -3.40
CA ALA A 87 -6.12 8.88 -4.72
C ALA A 87 -5.97 10.41 -4.95
N PRO A 88 -4.83 10.87 -5.50
CA PRO A 88 -4.59 12.28 -5.83
C PRO A 88 -5.41 12.78 -7.03
#